data_AF-A0A7S2G4B9-F1
#
_entry.id   AF-A0A7S2G4B9-F1
#
_cell.length_a   1.000
_cell.length_b   1.000
_cell.length_c   1.000
_cell.angle_alpha   90.00
_cell.angle_beta   90.00
_cell.angle_gamma   90.00
#
_symmetry.space_group_name_H-M   'P 1'
#
loop_
_entity.id
_entity.type
_entity.pdbx_description
1 polymer ?
#
loop_
_entity_poly.entity_id
_entity_poly.type
_entity_poly.pdbx_seq_one_letter_code
_entity_poly.pdbx_strand_id
1 'polypeptide(L)'
;KTVQSVTTLHHIWKHEQIRGPFLVLAPLSTLSHWLREFEGWTDMNAIVYHGSNESRELIREVEWYFSSPEGAPTPKGPPLFKFHALITSYEVIKQDLLFLKRIPWRYMVVDEAHRLKNKDSALAADLRTLSVEH
;
A
#
# COMPACT_ATOMS: atom_id res chain seq x y z
N LYS A 1 -8.65 3.52 16.52
CA LYS A 1 -7.37 3.76 15.80
C LYS A 1 -7.50 3.36 14.33
N THR A 2 -7.73 2.09 14.00
CA THR A 2 -7.87 1.63 12.59
C THR A 2 -8.93 2.40 11.80
N VAL A 3 -10.17 2.47 12.30
CA VAL A 3 -11.25 3.24 11.63
C VAL A 3 -10.84 4.70 11.41
N GLN A 4 -10.28 5.37 12.43
CA GLN A 4 -9.84 6.76 12.32
C GLN A 4 -8.75 6.94 11.25
N SER A 5 -7.79 6.01 11.16
CA SER A 5 -6.75 6.04 10.12
C SER A 5 -7.35 5.83 8.73
N VAL A 6 -8.25 4.85 8.58
CA VAL A 6 -8.96 4.58 7.32
C VAL A 6 -9.80 5.79 6.88
N THR A 7 -10.58 6.39 7.78
CA THR A 7 -11.37 7.59 7.48
C THR A 7 -10.48 8.80 7.17
N THR A 8 -9.29 8.89 7.76
CA THR A 8 -8.33 9.95 7.44
C THR A 8 -7.79 9.78 6.03
N LEU A 9 -7.37 8.57 5.65
CA LEU A 9 -6.94 8.26 4.28
C LEU A 9 -8.05 8.52 3.26
N HIS A 10 -9.30 8.16 3.61
CA HIS A 10 -10.47 8.45 2.79
C HIS A 10 -10.71 9.94 2.61
N HIS A 11 -10.56 10.73 3.68
CA HIS A 11 -10.68 12.18 3.61
C HIS A 11 -9.61 12.78 2.70
N ILE A 12 -8.35 12.37 2.84
CA ILE A 12 -7.24 12.78 1.98
C ILE A 12 -7.52 12.43 0.50
N TRP A 13 -8.02 11.22 0.25
CA TRP A 13 -8.35 10.77 -1.10
C TRP A 13 -9.48 11.58 -1.73
N LYS A 14 -10.55 11.83 -0.96
CA LYS A 14 -11.80 12.42 -1.45
C LYS A 14 -11.79 13.94 -1.48
N HIS A 15 -11.24 14.59 -0.46
CA HIS A 15 -11.31 16.04 -0.26
C HIS A 15 -10.03 16.76 -0.68
N GLU A 16 -8.86 16.20 -0.36
CA GLU A 16 -7.56 16.79 -0.74
C GLU A 16 -7.10 16.38 -2.14
N GLN A 17 -7.87 15.53 -2.84
CA GLN A 17 -7.60 15.03 -4.19
C GLN A 17 -6.25 14.30 -4.35
N ILE A 18 -5.69 13.78 -3.25
CA ILE A 18 -4.47 12.97 -3.27
C ILE A 18 -4.89 11.52 -3.55
N ARG A 19 -4.77 11.06 -4.80
CA ARG A 19 -5.36 9.78 -5.24
C ARG A 19 -4.57 8.51 -4.86
N GLY A 20 -3.56 8.62 -4.00
CA GLY A 20 -2.68 7.50 -3.66
C GLY A 20 -1.59 7.25 -4.72
N PRO A 21 -0.87 6.12 -4.63
CA PRO A 21 -1.15 4.98 -3.76
C PRO A 21 -0.75 5.20 -2.30
N PHE A 22 -1.52 4.62 -1.37
CA PHE A 22 -1.28 4.66 0.07
C PHE A 22 -0.75 3.32 0.58
N LEU A 23 0.20 3.35 1.51
CA LEU A 23 0.79 2.15 2.12
C LEU A 23 0.28 1.99 3.57
N VAL A 24 -0.20 0.80 3.91
CA VAL A 24 -0.57 0.42 5.28
C VAL A 24 0.32 -0.74 5.71
N LEU A 25 1.15 -0.48 6.72
CA LEU A 25 2.04 -1.45 7.32
C LEU A 25 1.46 -1.94 8.63
N ALA A 26 1.14 -3.22 8.72
CA ALA A 26 0.53 -3.78 9.92
C ALA A 26 1.01 -5.21 10.22
N PRO A 27 0.86 -5.69 11.47
CA PRO A 27 1.08 -7.09 11.80
C PRO A 27 0.26 -8.03 10.90
N LEU A 28 0.82 -9.19 10.56
CA LEU A 28 0.14 -10.19 9.73
C LEU A 28 -1.28 -10.53 10.25
N SER A 29 -1.44 -10.62 11.57
CA SER A 29 -2.71 -10.93 12.22
C SER A 29 -3.79 -9.86 12.04
N THR A 30 -3.44 -8.63 11.65
CA THR A 30 -4.39 -7.52 11.52
C THR A 30 -4.65 -7.10 10.07
N LEU A 31 -3.98 -7.69 9.07
CA LEU A 31 -4.17 -7.32 7.66
C LEU A 31 -5.62 -7.48 7.20
N SER A 32 -6.27 -8.59 7.58
CA SER A 32 -7.68 -8.86 7.24
C SER A 32 -8.65 -7.89 7.91
N HIS A 33 -8.33 -7.47 9.14
CA HIS A 33 -9.09 -6.45 9.85
C HIS A 33 -8.96 -5.10 9.14
N TRP A 34 -7.74 -4.68 8.76
CA TRP A 34 -7.53 -3.47 7.97
C TRP A 34 -8.33 -3.48 6.67
N LEU A 35 -8.29 -4.58 5.91
CA LEU A 35 -9.06 -4.71 4.66
C LEU A 35 -10.56 -4.50 4.90
N ARG A 36 -11.12 -5.17 5.93
CA ARG A 36 -12.53 -5.02 6.29
C ARG A 36 -12.91 -3.59 6.63
N GLU A 37 -12.04 -2.86 7.33
CA GLU A 37 -12.31 -1.45 7.64
C GLU A 37 -12.29 -0.59 6.37
N PHE A 38 -11.39 -0.82 5.43
CA PHE A 38 -11.43 -0.12 4.12
C PHE A 38 -12.74 -0.40 3.37
N GLU A 39 -13.14 -1.67 3.27
CA GLU A 39 -14.36 -2.08 2.58
C GLU A 39 -15.64 -1.57 3.27
N GLY A 40 -15.63 -1.47 4.60
CA GLY A 40 -16.79 -1.04 5.39
C GLY A 40 -16.97 0.47 5.46
N TRP A 41 -15.88 1.25 5.43
CA TRP A 41 -15.92 2.69 5.68
C TRP A 41 -15.59 3.55 4.46
N THR A 42 -15.08 2.96 3.38
CA THR A 42 -14.59 3.71 2.22
C THR A 42 -15.01 3.04 0.92
N ASP A 43 -15.02 3.83 -0.16
CA ASP A 43 -15.13 3.37 -1.55
C ASP A 43 -13.76 3.20 -2.21
N MET A 44 -12.69 3.14 -1.42
CA MET A 44 -11.34 2.96 -1.93
C MET A 44 -11.05 1.49 -2.23
N ASN A 45 -10.47 1.20 -3.41
CA ASN A 45 -9.91 -0.11 -3.70
C ASN A 45 -8.65 -0.37 -2.83
N ALA A 46 -8.81 -1.16 -1.78
CA ALA A 46 -7.72 -1.61 -0.93
C ALA A 46 -7.40 -3.08 -1.21
N ILE A 47 -6.12 -3.42 -1.31
CA ILE A 47 -5.68 -4.80 -1.55
C ILE A 47 -4.71 -5.25 -0.46
N VAL A 48 -4.76 -6.53 -0.10
CA VAL A 48 -3.78 -7.15 0.81
C VAL A 48 -2.66 -7.77 -0.01
N TYR A 49 -1.43 -7.34 0.27
CA TYR A 49 -0.22 -7.82 -0.37
C TYR A 49 0.58 -8.67 0.61
N HIS A 50 0.31 -9.97 0.57
CA HIS A 50 0.91 -10.97 1.43
C HIS A 50 0.83 -12.36 0.76
N GLY A 51 1.49 -13.38 1.33
CA GLY A 51 1.50 -14.74 0.82
C GLY A 51 2.89 -15.18 0.35
N SER A 52 2.95 -16.30 -0.38
CA SER A 52 4.18 -16.79 -0.99
C SER A 52 4.67 -15.85 -2.11
N ASN A 53 5.87 -16.09 -2.66
CA ASN A 53 6.35 -15.30 -3.80
C ASN A 53 5.39 -15.40 -4.99
N GLU A 54 4.92 -16.61 -5.29
CA GLU A 54 3.98 -16.89 -6.39
C GLU A 54 2.64 -16.16 -6.18
N SER A 55 2.15 -16.12 -4.94
CA SER A 55 0.92 -15.38 -4.61
C SER A 55 1.09 -13.89 -4.84
N ARG A 56 2.26 -13.34 -4.48
CA ARG A 56 2.57 -11.92 -4.67
C ARG A 56 2.80 -11.57 -6.13
N GLU A 57 3.42 -12.46 -6.91
CA GLU A 57 3.53 -12.31 -8.36
C GLU A 57 2.14 -12.24 -9.02
N LEU A 58 1.23 -13.15 -8.67
CA LEU A 58 -0.15 -13.11 -9.15
C LEU A 58 -0.86 -11.79 -8.79
N ILE A 59 -0.71 -11.30 -7.54
CA ILE A 59 -1.28 -10.01 -7.14
C ILE A 59 -0.72 -8.86 -7.99
N ARG A 60 0.59 -8.87 -8.29
CA ARG A 60 1.21 -7.86 -9.15
C ARG A 60 0.70 -7.90 -10.59
N GLU A 61 0.30 -9.08 -11.08
CA GLU A 61 -0.24 -9.24 -12.43
C GLU A 61 -1.70 -8.78 -12.52
N VAL A 62 -2.52 -9.10 -11.51
CA VAL A 62 -4.00 -8.95 -11.61
C VAL A 62 -4.57 -7.72 -10.89
N GLU A 63 -3.89 -7.22 -9.86
CA GLU A 63 -4.38 -6.13 -9.01
C GLU A 63 -3.58 -4.83 -9.10
N TRP A 64 -2.41 -4.83 -9.75
CA TRP A 64 -1.46 -3.73 -9.61
C TRP A 64 -1.76 -2.53 -10.52
N TYR A 65 -1.90 -2.79 -11.82
CA TYR A 65 -2.12 -1.77 -12.83
C TYR A 65 -3.39 -2.05 -13.61
N PHE A 66 -4.02 -1.01 -14.16
CA PHE A 66 -5.06 -1.22 -15.15
C PHE A 66 -4.45 -1.85 -16.41
N SER A 67 -4.97 -3.01 -16.82
CA SER A 67 -4.60 -3.61 -18.10
C SER A 67 -4.98 -2.64 -19.23
N SER A 68 -4.02 -2.32 -20.09
CA SER A 68 -4.34 -1.63 -21.34
C SER A 68 -5.18 -2.60 -22.19
N PRO A 69 -6.32 -2.18 -22.74
CA PRO A 69 -7.06 -3.00 -23.71
C PRO A 69 -6.12 -3.45 -24.84
N GLU A 70 -6.24 -4.71 -25.28
CA GLU A 70 -5.45 -5.22 -26.40
C GLU A 70 -5.63 -4.30 -27.63
N GLY A 71 -4.53 -3.73 -28.12
CA GLY A 71 -4.53 -2.79 -29.25
C GLY A 71 -4.71 -1.31 -28.90
N ALA A 72 -4.92 -0.95 -27.62
CA ALA A 72 -4.89 0.44 -27.20
C ALA A 72 -3.44 0.96 -27.17
N PRO A 73 -3.19 2.19 -27.66
CA PRO A 73 -1.87 2.80 -27.53
C PRO A 73 -1.48 2.86 -26.05
N THR A 74 -0.24 2.47 -25.74
CA THR A 74 0.28 2.57 -24.38
C THR A 74 0.06 4.00 -23.87
N PRO A 75 -0.62 4.18 -22.72
CA PRO A 75 -0.92 5.51 -22.23
C PRO A 75 0.38 6.30 -22.08
N LYS A 76 0.42 7.49 -22.71
CA LYS A 76 1.54 8.42 -22.56
C LYS A 76 1.48 9.04 -21.16
N GLY A 77 2.00 8.33 -20.17
CA GLY A 77 1.99 8.76 -18.78
C GLY A 77 2.51 7.67 -17.85
N PRO A 78 2.70 7.98 -16.55
CA PRO A 78 3.03 6.98 -15.56
C PRO A 78 1.93 5.91 -15.49
N PRO A 79 2.27 4.65 -15.21
CA PRO A 79 1.29 3.58 -15.11
C PRO A 79 0.28 3.90 -14.00
N LEU A 80 -1.01 3.68 -14.29
CA LEU A 80 -2.11 3.94 -13.36
C LEU A 80 -2.30 2.71 -12.46
N PHE A 81 -2.12 2.91 -11.15
CA PHE A 81 -2.41 1.87 -10.16
C PHE A 81 -3.91 1.60 -10.09
N LYS A 82 -4.29 0.32 -10.06
CA LYS A 82 -5.69 -0.10 -9.90
C LYS A 82 -6.13 0.00 -8.44
N PHE A 83 -5.22 -0.20 -7.50
CA PHE A 83 -5.48 -0.04 -6.06
C PHE A 83 -5.21 1.40 -5.60
N HIS A 84 -5.97 1.84 -4.60
CA HIS A 84 -5.74 3.08 -3.87
C HIS A 84 -4.89 2.85 -2.61
N ALA A 85 -5.07 1.71 -1.93
CA ALA A 85 -4.33 1.36 -0.72
C ALA A 85 -3.74 -0.06 -0.79
N LEU A 86 -2.48 -0.21 -0.38
CA LEU A 86 -1.78 -1.48 -0.24
C LEU A 86 -1.61 -1.80 1.24
N ILE A 87 -2.16 -2.92 1.69
CA ILE A 87 -2.05 -3.40 3.08
C ILE A 87 -1.03 -4.54 3.10
N THR A 88 0.06 -4.40 3.87
CA THR A 88 1.13 -5.40 3.90
C THR A 88 1.81 -5.47 5.26
N SER A 89 2.66 -6.48 5.44
CA SER A 89 3.41 -6.70 6.68
C SER A 89 4.87 -6.29 6.56
N TYR A 90 5.52 -6.12 7.71
CA TYR A 90 6.94 -5.77 7.79
C TYR A 90 7.85 -6.80 7.12
N GLU A 91 7.49 -8.07 7.20
CA GLU A 91 8.23 -9.17 6.59
C GLU A 91 8.18 -9.08 5.06
N VAL A 92 7.02 -8.74 4.51
CA VAL A 92 6.85 -8.57 3.05
C VAL A 92 7.60 -7.34 2.56
N ILE A 93 7.61 -6.23 3.30
CA ILE A 93 8.44 -5.06 2.96
C ILE A 93 9.90 -5.45 2.82
N LYS A 94 10.46 -6.24 3.74
CA LYS A 94 11.87 -6.65 3.67
C LYS A 94 12.15 -7.53 2.45
N GLN A 95 11.23 -8.45 2.12
CA GLN A 95 11.39 -9.37 0.99
C GLN A 95 11.28 -8.63 -0.35
N ASP A 96 10.36 -7.68 -0.45
CA ASP A 96 9.99 -7.06 -1.72
C ASP A 96 10.36 -5.56 -1.78
N LEU A 97 11.29 -5.12 -0.93
CA LEU A 97 11.68 -3.72 -0.77
C LEU A 97 12.05 -3.05 -2.09
N LEU A 98 12.83 -3.76 -2.92
CA LEU A 98 13.29 -3.25 -4.21
C LEU A 98 12.16 -3.00 -5.20
N PHE A 99 11.06 -3.75 -5.10
CA PHE A 99 9.87 -3.56 -5.92
C PHE A 99 9.01 -2.43 -5.35
N LEU A 100 8.71 -2.48 -4.04
CA LEU A 100 7.81 -1.54 -3.39
C LEU A 100 8.39 -0.11 -3.29
N LYS A 101 9.71 0.06 -3.28
CA LYS A 101 10.35 1.38 -3.32
C LYS A 101 10.17 2.12 -4.65
N ARG A 102 9.81 1.41 -5.73
CA ARG A 102 9.58 2.01 -7.06
C ARG A 102 8.23 2.72 -7.14
N ILE A 103 7.36 2.49 -6.15
CA ILE A 103 6.02 3.06 -6.08
C ILE A 103 6.13 4.44 -5.41
N PRO A 104 5.58 5.49 -6.03
CA PRO A 104 5.56 6.83 -5.45
C PRO A 104 4.44 6.91 -4.40
N TRP A 105 4.70 6.38 -3.21
CA TRP A 105 3.73 6.36 -2.11
C TRP A 105 3.36 7.79 -1.69
N ARG A 106 2.06 8.06 -1.60
CA ARG A 106 1.56 9.39 -1.21
C ARG A 106 1.42 9.56 0.28
N TYR A 107 1.15 8.45 0.98
CA TYR A 107 1.00 8.41 2.42
C TYR A 107 1.33 7.01 2.95
N MET A 108 1.92 6.95 4.14
CA MET A 108 2.18 5.68 4.83
C MET A 108 1.58 5.66 6.24
N VAL A 109 0.77 4.64 6.53
CA VAL A 109 0.26 4.34 7.87
C VAL A 109 1.03 3.16 8.44
N VAL A 110 1.54 3.32 9.65
CA VAL A 110 2.24 2.25 10.38
C VAL A 110 1.44 1.87 11.62
N ASP A 111 0.85 0.69 11.59
CA ASP A 111 0.17 0.06 12.72
C ASP A 111 1.20 -0.55 13.69
N GLU A 112 0.94 -0.38 14.98
CA GLU A 112 1.89 -0.73 16.04
C GLU A 112 3.31 -0.15 15.85
N ALA A 113 3.39 1.11 15.40
CA ALA A 113 4.64 1.84 15.16
C ALA A 113 5.59 1.88 16.38
N HIS A 114 5.09 1.60 17.58
CA HIS A 114 5.93 1.42 18.76
C HIS A 114 6.98 0.31 18.59
N ARG A 115 6.72 -0.68 17.71
CA ARG A 115 7.69 -1.72 17.32
C ARG A 115 8.89 -1.18 16.54
N LEU A 116 8.77 0.02 15.94
CA LEU A 116 9.85 0.69 15.20
C LEU A 116 10.81 1.49 16.09
N LYS A 117 10.63 1.50 17.42
CA LYS A 117 11.36 2.40 18.34
C LYS A 117 12.86 2.12 18.47
N ASN A 118 13.36 0.97 18.01
CA ASN A 118 14.80 0.78 17.86
C ASN A 118 15.27 1.55 16.62
N LYS A 119 15.87 2.72 16.85
CA LYS A 119 16.36 3.65 15.82
C LYS A 119 17.40 3.03 14.87
N ASP A 120 17.99 1.90 15.26
CA ASP A 120 18.92 1.08 14.47
C ASP A 120 18.28 -0.16 13.82
N SER A 121 16.95 -0.31 13.88
CA SER A 121 16.32 -1.44 13.21
C SER A 121 16.44 -1.23 11.69
N ALA A 122 17.01 -2.21 11.00
CA ALA A 122 17.13 -2.22 9.54
C ALA A 122 15.80 -1.83 8.85
N LEU A 123 14.67 -2.24 9.45
CA LEU A 123 13.34 -1.89 8.99
C LEU A 123 13.08 -0.38 8.95
N ALA A 124 13.48 0.39 9.96
CA ALA A 124 13.29 1.84 9.95
C ALA A 124 14.13 2.51 8.85
N ALA A 125 15.31 1.97 8.55
CA ALA A 125 16.10 2.40 7.40
C ALA A 125 15.42 2.02 6.08
N ASP A 126 14.93 0.80 5.94
CA ASP A 126 14.19 0.31 4.77
C ASP A 126 12.97 1.19 4.48
N LEU A 127 12.18 1.53 5.50
CA LEU A 127 11.00 2.39 5.37
C LEU A 127 11.35 3.80 4.92
N ARG A 128 12.52 4.35 5.30
CA ARG A 128 13.00 5.65 4.81
C ARG A 128 13.43 5.61 3.33
N THR A 129 13.72 4.42 2.79
CA THR A 129 14.02 4.27 1.36
C THR A 129 12.77 4.22 0.49
N LEU A 130 11.59 4.00 1.09
CA LEU A 130 10.33 4.15 0.38
C LEU A 130 10.12 5.64 0.12
N SER A 131 9.94 6.01 -1.15
CA SER A 131 9.61 7.38 -1.53
C SER A 131 8.19 7.68 -1.06
N VAL A 132 8.07 8.29 0.11
CA VAL A 132 6.81 8.71 0.71
C VAL A 132 6.78 10.24 0.73
N GLU A 133 5.74 10.84 0.13
CA GLU A 133 5.62 12.30 0.15
C GLU A 133 5.19 12.85 1.53
N HIS A 134 4.36 12.12 2.29
CA HIS A 134 3.85 12.50 3.60
C HIS A 134 3.70 11.32 4.57
#